data_AF-V4SGL7-F1
#
_entry.id   AF-V4SGL7-F1
#
_cell.length_a   1.000
_cell.length_b   1.000
_cell.length_c   1.000
_cell.angle_alpha   90.00
_cell.angle_beta   90.00
_cell.angle_gamma   90.00
#
_symmetry.space_group_name_H-M   'P 1'
#
loop_
_entity.id
_entity.type
_entity.pdbx_description
1 polymer ?
#
loop_
_entity_poly.entity_id
_entity_poly.type
_entity_poly.pdbx_seq_one_letter_code
_entity_poly.pdbx_strand_id
1 'polypeptide(L)'
;MNRESGDDIVIMEEVLSSMDRISNLPEPILHCILSFLSFKQVVQTTVLSQAWEHAWRTFPILEFDKTFFNQVPSVSCNNKIEAQLGDEKLSRALNYVEGTLRTRRREMIRLDKFTLDLYELRVKELGPFVDRCIFSALESDVKELKLALPFHTSARVVDTRPGMPSVDAHNKRCYNLPQEVLCSKSIQVLALSCCKLQSLRSVKLSSLKKLCLTSVYAADQVLESLVDGCPLIEHLSLVNCLGFNTLDLSGLTKLNEFKVLNCLEVLWLSIQALNVKTVSIQLSLPCDINVASCKNIKFLTLRLLSLKDEWLCSQIPNFPFLENLNLVGCDKLKSIKISSLSLKTLKIFECAGLIEVKIEAPNLSIFRYEGDVVSFSIGAMTLLETHLSFDKNNSDIDWYSEYIGLLAMFHNVSKAVNLESYEGENADIPEDLRQIRSSPFYGYNNLDFVITGTRVRVAIKNTIDGLLWISPHLRTVTIKSFYLNWFSFKFEFSYKKQAVYEGGIAQCCKSRPISCWRQCIEQVVVEYTSNCVNNVKRYIFNGEDIWEKIDWLADLDTSLAWSVEL
;
A
#
# COMPACT_ATOMS: atom_id res chain seq x y z
N MET A 1 16.62 77.53 -0.67
CA MET A 1 17.66 76.51 -0.92
C MET A 1 18.09 75.98 0.44
N ASN A 2 17.25 75.20 1.11
CA ASN A 2 17.08 73.75 0.96
C ASN A 2 18.38 73.00 1.21
N ARG A 3 18.64 72.74 2.50
CA ARG A 3 19.52 71.69 3.02
C ARG A 3 18.76 70.93 4.11
N GLU A 4 17.66 70.32 3.72
CA GLU A 4 16.93 69.30 4.49
C GLU A 4 16.40 68.33 3.43
N SER A 5 17.07 67.18 3.24
CA SER A 5 16.54 66.02 2.48
C SER A 5 17.55 64.88 2.28
N GLY A 6 18.81 64.99 2.71
CA GLY A 6 19.82 63.94 2.48
C GLY A 6 19.83 62.85 3.56
N ASP A 7 19.95 63.26 4.81
CA ASP A 7 20.20 62.32 5.92
C ASP A 7 18.94 61.57 6.37
N ASP A 8 17.76 62.21 6.31
CA ASP A 8 16.49 61.55 6.65
C ASP A 8 16.07 60.46 5.66
N ILE A 9 16.45 60.59 4.38
CA ILE A 9 16.13 59.60 3.34
C ILE A 9 17.03 58.37 3.48
N VAL A 10 18.31 58.55 3.79
CA VAL A 10 19.26 57.44 4.01
C VAL A 10 18.93 56.68 5.29
N ILE A 11 18.51 57.37 6.36
CA ILE A 11 18.04 56.72 7.59
C ILE A 11 16.72 55.96 7.34
N MET A 12 15.80 56.47 6.52
CA MET A 12 14.59 55.73 6.13
C MET A 12 14.90 54.53 5.22
N GLU A 13 15.84 54.62 4.28
CA GLU A 13 16.23 53.50 3.39
C GLU A 13 16.98 52.38 4.13
N GLU A 14 17.88 52.70 5.06
CA GLU A 14 18.55 51.68 5.90
C GLU A 14 17.58 51.00 6.86
N VAL A 15 16.64 51.74 7.47
CA VAL A 15 15.59 51.18 8.34
C VAL A 15 14.59 50.32 7.56
N LEU A 16 14.33 50.61 6.28
CA LEU A 16 13.47 49.80 5.41
C LEU A 16 14.11 48.47 4.97
N SER A 17 15.45 48.40 4.90
CA SER A 17 16.18 47.18 4.49
C SER A 17 16.32 46.13 5.60
N SER A 18 16.15 46.53 6.86
CA SER A 18 16.23 45.63 8.03
C SER A 18 14.88 45.29 8.65
N MET A 19 13.76 45.72 8.06
CA MET A 19 12.44 45.34 8.55
C MET A 19 12.23 43.86 8.32
N ASP A 20 12.13 43.09 9.40
CA ASP A 20 11.70 41.70 9.36
C ASP A 20 10.23 41.62 8.90
N ARG A 21 10.05 41.62 7.58
CA ARG A 21 8.74 41.59 6.92
C ARG A 21 7.99 40.29 7.19
N ILE A 22 8.69 39.22 7.56
CA ILE A 22 8.13 37.89 7.80
C ILE A 22 7.52 37.84 9.20
N SER A 23 8.18 38.40 10.21
CA SER A 23 7.62 38.51 11.56
C SER A 23 6.47 39.52 11.68
N ASN A 24 6.38 40.46 10.74
CA ASN A 24 5.28 41.44 10.68
C ASN A 24 4.04 40.94 9.93
N LEU A 25 4.03 39.68 9.47
CA LEU A 25 2.84 39.12 8.82
C LEU A 25 1.68 38.96 9.81
N PRO A 26 0.43 39.28 9.41
CA PRO A 26 -0.75 39.01 10.21
C PRO A 26 -0.86 37.53 10.61
N GLU A 27 -1.34 37.26 11.82
CA GLU A 27 -1.51 35.89 12.35
C GLU A 27 -2.25 34.93 11.39
N PRO A 28 -3.35 35.33 10.70
CA PRO A 28 -4.01 34.44 9.75
C PRO A 28 -3.11 33.99 8.58
N ILE A 29 -2.15 34.83 8.16
CA ILE A 29 -1.18 34.47 7.12
C ILE A 29 -0.13 33.53 7.70
N LEU A 30 0.33 33.77 8.93
CA LEU A 30 1.23 32.85 9.62
C LEU A 30 0.58 31.47 9.78
N HIS A 31 -0.67 31.39 10.24
CA HIS A 31 -1.44 30.13 10.31
C HIS A 31 -1.56 29.45 8.95
N CYS A 32 -1.78 30.22 7.87
CA CYS A 32 -1.80 29.69 6.52
C CYS A 32 -0.45 29.05 6.16
N ILE A 33 0.68 29.71 6.45
CA ILE A 33 2.01 29.15 6.22
C ILE A 33 2.22 27.89 7.06
N LEU A 34 1.88 27.92 8.36
CA LEU A 34 2.00 26.78 9.27
C LEU A 34 1.17 25.57 8.81
N SER A 35 0.04 25.80 8.13
CA SER A 35 -0.80 24.71 7.61
C SER A 35 -0.14 23.87 6.51
N PHE A 36 0.91 24.38 5.86
CA PHE A 36 1.70 23.63 4.88
C PHE A 36 2.90 22.89 5.49
N LEU A 37 3.16 23.08 6.78
CA LEU A 37 4.29 22.50 7.49
C LEU A 37 3.87 21.26 8.29
N SER A 38 4.79 20.32 8.45
CA SER A 38 4.61 19.24 9.43
C SER A 38 4.62 19.81 10.85
N PHE A 39 3.97 19.12 11.80
CA PHE A 39 3.90 19.56 13.19
C PHE A 39 5.27 19.89 13.80
N LYS A 40 6.29 19.05 13.53
CA LYS A 40 7.66 19.29 13.97
C LYS A 40 8.23 20.60 13.41
N GLN A 41 8.00 20.88 12.12
CA GLN A 41 8.44 22.12 11.49
C GLN A 41 7.70 23.32 12.06
N VAL A 42 6.40 23.20 12.31
CA VAL A 42 5.60 24.24 12.96
C VAL A 42 6.22 24.61 14.32
N VAL A 43 6.53 23.65 15.18
CA VAL A 43 7.20 23.91 16.47
C VAL A 43 8.57 24.57 16.27
N GLN A 44 9.34 24.17 15.25
CA GLN A 44 10.65 24.77 14.95
C GLN A 44 10.55 26.23 14.53
N THR A 45 9.45 26.67 13.89
CA THR A 45 9.29 28.08 13.50
C THR A 45 9.19 29.04 14.69
N THR A 46 8.92 28.53 15.90
CA THR A 46 8.83 29.37 17.11
C THR A 46 10.13 30.10 17.44
N VAL A 47 11.29 29.62 16.96
CA VAL A 47 12.58 30.29 17.18
C VAL A 47 12.83 31.48 16.24
N LEU A 48 11.98 31.68 15.23
CA LEU A 48 12.15 32.74 14.23
C LEU A 48 11.86 34.11 14.83
N SER A 49 10.75 34.25 15.57
CA SER A 49 10.43 35.45 16.35
C SER A 49 9.26 35.23 17.31
N GLN A 50 9.00 36.23 18.16
CA GLN A 50 7.84 36.23 19.07
C GLN A 50 6.50 36.15 18.33
N ALA A 51 6.41 36.68 17.10
CA ALA A 51 5.19 36.59 16.30
C ALA A 51 4.89 35.15 15.87
N TRP A 52 5.93 34.40 15.48
CA TRP A 52 5.81 32.98 15.13
C TRP A 52 5.55 32.10 16.36
N GLU A 53 6.15 32.45 17.51
CA GLU A 53 5.82 31.80 18.78
C GLU A 53 4.34 32.01 19.15
N HIS A 54 3.82 33.23 18.99
CA HIS A 54 2.41 33.54 19.25
C HIS A 54 1.48 32.79 18.27
N ALA A 55 1.80 32.84 16.97
CA ALA A 55 1.02 32.15 15.94
C ALA A 55 0.96 30.64 16.19
N TRP A 56 2.06 30.03 16.65
CA TRP A 56 2.06 28.63 17.08
C TRP A 56 1.11 28.37 18.25
N ARG A 57 1.12 29.23 19.28
CA ARG A 57 0.26 29.06 20.46
C ARG A 57 -1.23 29.12 20.12
N THR A 58 -1.61 29.87 19.08
CA THR A 58 -2.99 30.01 18.60
C THR A 58 -3.34 29.07 17.44
N PHE A 59 -2.37 28.37 16.85
CA PHE A 59 -2.56 27.50 15.69
C PHE A 59 -3.54 26.34 16.00
N PRO A 60 -4.60 26.11 15.20
CA PRO A 60 -5.72 25.24 15.59
C PRO A 60 -5.47 23.73 15.43
N ILE A 61 -4.25 23.31 15.09
CA ILE A 61 -3.90 21.91 14.84
C ILE A 61 -2.83 21.47 15.84
N LEU A 62 -3.12 20.43 16.62
CA LEU A 62 -2.16 19.78 17.50
C LEU A 62 -1.98 18.31 17.13
N GLU A 63 -0.76 17.91 16.79
CA GLU A 63 -0.43 16.56 16.37
C GLU A 63 0.76 16.00 17.17
N PHE A 64 0.45 15.28 18.25
CA PHE A 64 1.42 14.54 19.02
C PHE A 64 1.54 13.13 18.44
N ASP A 65 2.28 13.01 17.34
CA ASP A 65 2.47 11.75 16.62
C ASP A 65 3.68 10.95 17.13
N LYS A 66 3.96 9.80 16.51
CA LYS A 66 5.13 8.97 16.84
C LYS A 66 6.45 9.74 16.77
N THR A 67 6.61 10.65 15.81
CA THR A 67 7.85 11.42 15.64
C THR A 67 8.11 12.37 16.81
N PHE A 68 7.05 12.86 17.46
CA PHE A 68 7.13 13.65 18.69
C PHE A 68 7.70 12.82 19.84
N PHE A 69 7.26 11.57 19.97
CA PHE A 69 7.69 10.67 21.05
C PHE A 69 8.97 9.87 20.76
N ASN A 70 9.46 9.81 19.52
CA ASN A 70 10.67 9.07 19.14
C ASN A 70 11.97 9.56 19.82
N GLN A 71 11.96 10.73 20.48
CA GLN A 71 13.06 11.16 21.35
C GLN A 71 13.08 10.44 22.72
N VAL A 72 12.03 9.69 23.02
CA VAL A 72 11.90 8.77 24.15
C VAL A 72 12.32 7.38 23.66
N PRO A 73 13.39 6.78 24.22
CA PRO A 73 13.79 5.43 23.84
C PRO A 73 12.64 4.43 24.03
N SER A 74 12.32 3.65 23.00
CA SER A 74 11.45 2.48 23.11
C SER A 74 12.10 1.51 24.11
N VAL A 75 11.49 1.35 25.29
CA VAL A 75 12.05 0.50 26.35
C VAL A 75 11.85 -0.97 25.97
N SER A 76 12.83 -1.55 25.29
CA SER A 76 13.05 -2.99 25.25
C SER A 76 14.49 -3.34 25.62
N CYS A 77 14.94 -2.95 26.81
CA CYS A 77 16.30 -3.27 27.25
C CYS A 77 16.35 -3.62 28.75
N ASN A 78 17.16 -4.62 29.08
CA ASN A 78 17.29 -5.26 30.39
C ASN A 78 18.00 -4.42 31.48
N ASN A 79 18.22 -3.11 31.26
CA ASN A 79 18.98 -2.24 32.16
C ASN A 79 18.07 -1.21 32.86
N LYS A 80 18.13 -1.17 34.21
CA LYS A 80 17.26 -0.31 35.05
C LYS A 80 17.47 1.20 34.84
N ILE A 81 18.67 1.64 34.47
CA ILE A 81 19.02 3.07 34.36
C ILE A 81 18.44 3.68 33.07
N GLU A 82 18.51 2.95 31.95
CA GLU A 82 17.95 3.40 30.67
C GLU A 82 16.41 3.42 30.69
N ALA A 83 15.79 2.48 31.42
CA ALA A 83 14.34 2.51 31.67
C ALA A 83 13.92 3.75 32.46
N GLN A 84 14.65 4.11 33.52
CA GLN A 84 14.39 5.32 34.32
C GLN A 84 14.54 6.62 33.50
N LEU A 85 15.59 6.72 32.68
CA LEU A 85 15.81 7.89 31.83
C LEU A 85 14.74 8.02 30.73
N GLY A 86 14.26 6.88 30.20
CA GLY A 86 13.11 6.83 29.30
C GLY A 86 11.83 7.34 29.97
N ASP A 87 11.54 6.89 31.19
CA ASP A 87 10.35 7.26 31.95
C ASP A 87 10.32 8.76 32.31
N GLU A 88 11.46 9.38 32.63
CA GLU A 88 11.54 10.83 32.88
C GLU A 88 11.29 11.67 31.62
N LYS A 89 11.92 11.31 30.50
CA LYS A 89 11.71 12.01 29.22
C LYS A 89 10.26 11.90 28.76
N LEU A 90 9.68 10.71 28.91
CA LEU A 90 8.28 10.45 28.61
C LEU A 90 7.37 11.31 29.49
N SER A 91 7.60 11.30 30.81
CA SER A 91 6.82 12.09 31.76
C SER A 91 6.89 13.59 31.43
N ARG A 92 8.06 14.08 31.01
CA ARG A 92 8.22 15.47 30.53
C ARG A 92 7.41 15.75 29.26
N ALA A 93 7.43 14.82 28.31
CA ALA A 93 6.63 14.93 27.08
C ALA A 93 5.12 14.93 27.38
N LEU A 94 4.64 14.01 28.22
CA LEU A 94 3.24 13.94 28.63
C LEU A 94 2.81 15.22 29.39
N ASN A 95 3.65 15.70 30.31
CA ASN A 95 3.41 16.96 31.02
C ASN A 95 3.38 18.16 30.07
N TYR A 96 4.20 18.16 29.01
CA TYR A 96 4.18 19.20 27.98
C TYR A 96 2.86 19.16 27.19
N VAL A 97 2.40 17.98 26.77
CA VAL A 97 1.11 17.81 26.10
C VAL A 97 -0.02 18.33 26.98
N GLU A 98 -0.05 17.89 28.24
CA GLU A 98 -1.09 18.30 29.19
C GLU A 98 -1.03 19.81 29.50
N GLY A 99 0.16 20.37 29.69
CA GLY A 99 0.36 21.80 29.91
C GLY A 99 -0.09 22.65 28.71
N THR A 100 0.17 22.18 27.49
CA THR A 100 -0.28 22.82 26.25
C THR A 100 -1.80 22.84 26.18
N LEU A 101 -2.45 21.70 26.38
CA LEU A 101 -3.91 21.61 26.36
C LEU A 101 -4.56 22.46 27.46
N ARG A 102 -4.01 22.46 28.68
CA ARG A 102 -4.50 23.30 29.78
C ARG A 102 -4.40 24.79 29.48
N THR A 103 -3.28 25.22 28.90
CA THR A 103 -3.06 26.64 28.56
C THR A 103 -4.06 27.09 27.49
N ARG A 104 -4.21 26.30 26.43
CA ARG A 104 -5.15 26.59 25.34
C ARG A 104 -6.60 26.60 25.81
N ARG A 105 -6.96 25.67 26.69
CA ARG A 105 -8.28 25.64 27.33
C ARG A 105 -8.56 26.93 28.10
N ARG A 106 -7.60 27.39 28.92
CA ARG A 106 -7.73 28.64 29.69
C ARG A 106 -7.87 29.87 28.78
N GLU A 107 -7.20 29.85 27.64
CA GLU A 107 -7.19 30.94 26.67
C GLU A 107 -8.31 30.82 25.62
N MET A 108 -9.19 29.82 25.74
CA MET A 108 -10.32 29.57 24.82
C MET A 108 -9.89 29.45 23.35
N ILE A 109 -8.70 28.87 23.11
CA ILE A 109 -8.15 28.75 21.76
C ILE A 109 -8.83 27.59 21.05
N ARG A 110 -9.38 27.87 19.86
CA ARG A 110 -9.98 26.88 18.99
C ARG A 110 -9.01 25.74 18.66
N LEU A 111 -9.51 24.51 18.67
CA LEU A 111 -8.79 23.32 18.26
C LEU A 111 -9.59 22.61 17.18
N ASP A 112 -9.19 22.71 15.92
CA ASP A 112 -9.89 22.03 14.83
C ASP A 112 -9.45 20.56 14.71
N LYS A 113 -8.17 20.26 14.97
CA LYS A 113 -7.59 18.91 14.87
C LYS A 113 -6.72 18.58 16.07
N PHE A 114 -6.96 17.40 16.64
CA PHE A 114 -6.18 16.82 17.72
C PHE A 114 -5.77 15.39 17.41
N THR A 115 -4.46 15.14 17.36
CA THR A 115 -3.89 13.79 17.24
C THR A 115 -3.06 13.48 18.48
N LEU A 116 -3.32 12.32 19.08
CA LEU A 116 -2.53 11.73 20.15
C LEU A 116 -2.17 10.29 19.76
N ASP A 117 -0.91 10.08 19.35
CA ASP A 117 -0.36 8.78 18.98
C ASP A 117 0.65 8.31 20.02
N LEU A 118 0.20 7.39 20.86
CA LEU A 118 0.95 6.74 21.92
C LEU A 118 1.14 5.24 21.62
N TYR A 119 0.80 4.78 20.42
CA TYR A 119 0.69 3.35 20.08
C TYR A 119 1.96 2.55 20.39
N GLU A 120 3.13 3.16 20.19
CA GLU A 120 4.44 2.51 20.40
C GLU A 120 4.95 2.62 21.83
N LEU A 121 4.26 3.36 22.71
CA LEU A 121 4.69 3.61 24.07
C LEU A 121 4.27 2.47 25.01
N ARG A 122 5.24 1.91 25.74
CA ARG A 122 5.02 0.82 26.70
C ARG A 122 4.86 1.38 28.12
N VAL A 123 3.73 2.00 28.41
CA VAL A 123 3.50 2.72 29.67
C VAL A 123 2.39 2.07 30.47
N LYS A 124 2.59 1.95 31.78
CA LYS A 124 1.53 1.55 32.70
C LYS A 124 0.65 2.77 33.00
N GLU A 125 -0.67 2.58 32.96
CA GLU A 125 -1.66 3.55 33.49
C GLU A 125 -1.77 4.91 32.76
N LEU A 126 -1.84 4.92 31.42
CA LEU A 126 -2.13 6.13 30.65
C LEU A 126 -3.59 6.61 30.71
N GLY A 127 -4.52 5.80 31.23
CA GLY A 127 -5.97 6.05 31.16
C GLY A 127 -6.37 7.46 31.60
N PRO A 128 -6.07 7.88 32.85
CA PRO A 128 -6.44 9.21 33.33
C PRO A 128 -5.82 10.38 32.56
N PHE A 129 -4.61 10.19 32.01
CA PHE A 129 -3.96 11.20 31.16
C PHE A 129 -4.70 11.35 29.83
N VAL A 130 -5.02 10.21 29.19
CA VAL A 130 -5.76 10.18 27.93
C VAL A 130 -7.15 10.79 28.13
N ASP A 131 -7.86 10.46 29.22
CA ASP A 131 -9.15 11.06 29.56
C ASP A 131 -9.07 12.59 29.58
N ARG A 132 -8.09 13.15 30.31
CA ARG A 132 -7.91 14.62 30.40
C ARG A 132 -7.61 15.25 29.03
N CYS A 133 -6.84 14.57 28.19
CA CYS A 133 -6.56 15.04 26.83
C CYS A 133 -7.84 15.06 25.98
N ILE A 134 -8.62 13.98 26.03
CA ILE A 134 -9.90 13.85 25.32
C ILE A 134 -10.85 14.97 25.75
N PHE A 135 -11.07 15.15 27.06
CA PHE A 135 -11.97 16.19 27.55
C PHE A 135 -11.53 17.60 27.13
N SER A 136 -10.23 17.87 27.13
CA SER A 136 -9.69 19.16 26.63
C SER A 136 -10.02 19.39 25.15
N ALA A 137 -9.92 18.34 24.34
CA ALA A 137 -10.23 18.43 22.91
C ALA A 137 -11.74 18.59 22.67
N LEU A 138 -12.57 17.84 23.40
CA LEU A 138 -14.03 17.92 23.29
C LEU A 138 -14.57 19.30 23.71
N GLU A 139 -14.05 19.89 24.78
CA GLU A 139 -14.41 21.25 25.22
C GLU A 139 -14.06 22.34 24.17
N SER A 140 -13.12 22.05 23.27
CA SER A 140 -12.69 22.98 22.21
C SER A 140 -13.45 22.81 20.90
N ASP A 141 -14.53 22.02 20.88
CA ASP A 141 -15.32 21.67 19.71
C ASP A 141 -14.48 21.10 18.55
N VAL A 142 -13.59 20.16 18.88
CA VAL A 142 -12.70 19.52 17.91
C VAL A 142 -13.47 18.85 16.76
N LYS A 143 -13.01 19.11 15.53
CA LYS A 143 -13.58 18.52 14.31
C LYS A 143 -12.90 17.21 13.94
N GLU A 144 -11.60 17.11 14.13
CA GLU A 144 -10.83 15.92 13.83
C GLU A 144 -10.15 15.38 15.10
N LEU A 145 -10.57 14.22 15.55
CA LEU A 145 -10.01 13.55 16.72
C LEU A 145 -9.37 12.23 16.29
N LYS A 146 -8.04 12.12 16.45
CA LYS A 146 -7.28 10.89 16.22
C LYS A 146 -6.61 10.43 17.50
N LEU A 147 -6.95 9.24 17.96
CA LEU A 147 -6.37 8.59 19.13
C LEU A 147 -5.77 7.25 18.71
N ALA A 148 -4.45 7.09 18.85
CA ALA A 148 -3.78 5.82 18.66
C ALA A 148 -3.10 5.42 19.96
N LEU A 149 -3.64 4.41 20.64
CA LEU A 149 -3.23 4.07 22.01
C LEU A 149 -2.49 2.73 22.04
N PRO A 150 -1.61 2.50 23.01
CA PRO A 150 -0.95 1.20 23.16
C PRO A 150 -1.92 0.18 23.78
N PHE A 151 -1.71 -1.11 23.49
CA PHE A 151 -2.37 -2.17 24.25
C PHE A 151 -1.87 -2.16 25.70
N HIS A 152 -2.79 -2.20 26.67
CA HIS A 152 -2.43 -2.29 28.08
C HIS A 152 -1.61 -3.56 28.34
N THR A 153 -0.43 -3.39 28.95
CA THR A 153 0.48 -4.48 29.31
C THR A 153 0.16 -5.12 30.66
N SER A 154 -0.98 -4.78 31.30
CA SER A 154 -1.24 -5.12 32.71
C SER A 154 -1.70 -6.57 32.95
N ALA A 155 -2.06 -7.33 31.92
CA ALA A 155 -2.40 -8.75 32.11
C ALA A 155 -1.12 -9.58 32.24
N ARG A 156 -0.74 -9.92 33.48
CA ARG A 156 0.15 -11.06 33.76
C ARG A 156 -0.47 -12.30 33.11
N VAL A 157 0.01 -12.70 31.94
CA VAL A 157 -0.36 -13.99 31.35
C VAL A 157 0.60 -15.01 31.95
N VAL A 158 0.21 -15.56 33.09
CA VAL A 158 0.50 -16.96 33.37
C VAL A 158 -0.50 -17.72 32.50
N ASP A 159 0.01 -18.61 31.65
CA ASP A 159 -0.74 -19.52 30.78
C ASP A 159 -1.49 -18.90 29.59
N THR A 160 -0.81 -18.81 28.45
CA THR A 160 -1.29 -19.49 27.23
C THR A 160 -0.11 -19.80 26.31
N ARG A 161 -0.18 -20.99 25.70
CA ARG A 161 0.77 -21.51 24.70
C ARG A 161 1.00 -20.50 23.57
N PRO A 162 2.14 -20.54 22.86
CA PRO A 162 2.35 -19.72 21.69
C PRO A 162 1.29 -20.05 20.62
N GLY A 163 0.36 -19.12 20.42
CA GLY A 163 -0.79 -19.24 19.53
C GLY A 163 -1.80 -18.16 19.88
N MET A 164 -2.10 -17.30 18.90
CA MET A 164 -3.16 -16.27 18.81
C MET A 164 -3.79 -15.77 20.14
N PRO A 165 -3.63 -14.48 20.51
CA PRO A 165 -4.26 -13.98 21.74
C PRO A 165 -5.78 -14.09 21.63
N SER A 166 -6.43 -14.77 22.58
CA SER A 166 -7.88 -14.92 22.60
C SER A 166 -8.59 -13.56 22.61
N VAL A 167 -9.82 -13.51 22.11
CA VAL A 167 -10.68 -12.30 22.10
C VAL A 167 -10.77 -11.68 23.51
N ASP A 168 -10.80 -12.52 24.55
CA ASP A 168 -10.80 -12.09 25.95
C ASP A 168 -9.51 -11.35 26.37
N ALA A 169 -8.36 -11.76 25.83
CA ALA A 169 -7.09 -11.11 26.10
C ALA A 169 -7.01 -9.74 25.41
N HIS A 170 -7.55 -9.59 24.19
CA HIS A 170 -7.63 -8.30 23.50
C HIS A 170 -8.61 -7.33 24.18
N ASN A 171 -9.80 -7.81 24.53
CA ASN A 171 -10.83 -7.05 25.23
C ASN A 171 -10.32 -6.42 26.54
N LYS A 172 -9.46 -7.15 27.29
CA LYS A 172 -8.83 -6.64 28.53
C LYS A 172 -7.70 -5.64 28.30
N ARG A 173 -7.17 -5.54 27.08
CA ARG A 173 -6.00 -4.71 26.76
C ARG A 173 -6.33 -3.39 26.08
N CYS A 174 -7.56 -3.20 25.60
CA CYS A 174 -7.97 -1.96 24.95
C CYS A 174 -8.37 -0.89 25.98
N TYR A 175 -8.12 0.38 25.64
CA TYR A 175 -8.53 1.52 26.44
C TYR A 175 -10.04 1.74 26.32
N ASN A 176 -10.76 1.86 27.44
CA ASN A 176 -12.19 2.14 27.43
C ASN A 176 -12.44 3.59 27.00
N LEU A 177 -13.02 3.78 25.82
CA LEU A 177 -13.29 5.12 25.31
C LEU A 177 -14.44 5.77 26.11
N PRO A 178 -14.28 7.01 26.59
CA PRO A 178 -15.36 7.77 27.21
C PRO A 178 -16.54 7.98 26.25
N GLN A 179 -17.78 7.85 26.75
CA GLN A 179 -18.99 7.95 25.92
C GLN A 179 -19.18 9.35 25.35
N GLU A 180 -18.64 10.38 26.01
CA GLU A 180 -18.71 11.78 25.62
C GLU A 180 -18.14 12.02 24.22
N VAL A 181 -17.12 11.24 23.83
CA VAL A 181 -16.57 11.28 22.47
C VAL A 181 -17.63 10.96 21.43
N LEU A 182 -18.47 9.96 21.71
CA LEU A 182 -19.52 9.45 20.81
C LEU A 182 -20.81 10.29 20.84
N CYS A 183 -20.87 11.30 21.70
CA CYS A 183 -21.98 12.25 21.80
C CYS A 183 -21.61 13.64 21.25
N SER A 184 -20.39 13.82 20.74
CA SER A 184 -19.94 15.10 20.21
C SER A 184 -20.65 15.47 18.90
N LYS A 185 -21.11 16.73 18.82
CA LYS A 185 -21.76 17.28 17.62
C LYS A 185 -20.77 17.92 16.65
N SER A 186 -19.54 18.21 17.09
CA SER A 186 -18.52 18.93 16.30
C SER A 186 -17.62 17.99 15.51
N ILE A 187 -17.41 16.76 15.97
CA ILE A 187 -16.51 15.79 15.34
C ILE A 187 -17.02 15.38 13.94
N GLN A 188 -16.17 15.61 12.94
CA GLN A 188 -16.35 15.24 11.54
C GLN A 188 -15.47 14.05 11.13
N VAL A 189 -14.28 13.93 11.75
CA VAL A 189 -13.35 12.81 11.54
C VAL A 189 -12.99 12.19 12.89
N LEU A 190 -13.26 10.91 13.04
CA LEU A 190 -12.92 10.13 14.23
C LEU A 190 -12.04 8.94 13.83
N ALA A 191 -10.80 8.92 14.33
CA ALA A 191 -9.87 7.83 14.12
C ALA A 191 -9.43 7.25 15.48
N LEU A 192 -9.71 5.97 15.72
CA LEU A 192 -9.44 5.31 16.99
C LEU A 192 -8.58 4.07 16.76
N SER A 193 -7.53 3.90 17.56
CA SER A 193 -6.72 2.67 17.58
C SER A 193 -6.57 2.11 18.99
N CYS A 194 -6.76 0.79 19.14
CA CYS A 194 -6.70 0.07 20.42
C CYS A 194 -7.70 0.55 21.48
N CYS A 195 -8.86 1.05 21.04
CA CYS A 195 -9.96 1.48 21.90
C CYS A 195 -10.99 0.37 22.09
N LYS A 196 -11.77 0.49 23.16
CA LYS A 196 -12.89 -0.37 23.47
C LYS A 196 -14.15 0.47 23.58
N LEU A 197 -15.17 0.08 22.82
CA LEU A 197 -16.47 0.73 22.77
C LEU A 197 -17.46 -0.18 23.50
N GLN A 198 -17.91 0.22 24.70
CA GLN A 198 -18.89 -0.54 25.50
C GLN A 198 -20.16 0.28 25.76
N SER A 199 -21.30 -0.41 25.75
CA SER A 199 -22.61 0.05 26.26
C SER A 199 -23.03 1.45 25.79
N LEU A 200 -23.45 1.55 24.54
CA LEU A 200 -23.92 2.81 23.95
C LEU A 200 -25.44 2.91 24.10
N ARG A 201 -25.91 3.75 25.05
CA ARG A 201 -27.35 4.03 25.18
C ARG A 201 -27.85 5.04 24.14
N SER A 202 -26.97 5.88 23.60
CA SER A 202 -27.27 6.82 22.50
C SER A 202 -25.96 7.38 21.93
N VAL A 203 -25.68 7.10 20.65
CA VAL A 203 -24.61 7.76 19.87
C VAL A 203 -25.25 8.94 19.13
N LYS A 204 -24.58 10.10 19.12
CA LYS A 204 -25.07 11.32 18.44
C LYS A 204 -23.96 12.07 17.72
N LEU A 205 -23.20 11.38 16.87
CA LEU A 205 -22.17 12.00 16.04
C LEU A 205 -22.77 12.53 14.74
N SER A 206 -23.65 13.53 14.85
CA SER A 206 -24.46 14.02 13.73
C SER A 206 -23.65 14.70 12.61
N SER A 207 -22.40 15.07 12.87
CA SER A 207 -21.51 15.73 11.89
C SER A 207 -20.44 14.79 11.33
N LEU A 208 -20.40 13.53 11.77
CA LEU A 208 -19.34 12.59 11.43
C LEU A 208 -19.43 12.17 9.97
N LYS A 209 -18.35 12.42 9.23
CA LYS A 209 -18.19 12.04 7.82
C LYS A 209 -17.20 10.90 7.65
N LYS A 210 -16.20 10.78 8.52
CA LYS A 210 -15.15 9.76 8.42
C LYS A 210 -14.92 9.07 9.75
N LEU A 211 -15.09 7.75 9.76
CA LEU A 211 -14.84 6.87 10.90
C LEU A 211 -13.76 5.85 10.54
N CYS A 212 -12.68 5.82 11.30
CA CYS A 212 -11.57 4.88 11.12
C CYS A 212 -11.30 4.16 12.45
N LEU A 213 -11.59 2.87 12.51
CA LEU A 213 -11.37 2.02 13.68
C LEU A 213 -10.26 1.01 13.36
N THR A 214 -9.22 0.97 14.18
CA THR A 214 -8.09 0.03 14.02
C THR A 214 -7.84 -0.71 15.33
N SER A 215 -7.86 -2.04 15.32
CA SER A 215 -7.69 -2.85 16.54
C SER A 215 -8.66 -2.46 17.66
N VAL A 216 -9.89 -2.11 17.29
CA VAL A 216 -10.95 -1.72 18.24
C VAL A 216 -11.77 -2.93 18.63
N TYR A 217 -12.13 -3.02 19.92
CA TYR A 217 -13.10 -4.00 20.41
C TYR A 217 -14.46 -3.32 20.57
N ALA A 218 -15.49 -3.85 19.91
CA ALA A 218 -16.86 -3.36 20.01
C ALA A 218 -17.84 -4.52 19.76
N ALA A 219 -18.91 -4.60 20.55
CA ALA A 219 -19.96 -5.60 20.35
C ALA A 219 -20.94 -5.19 19.23
N ASP A 220 -21.67 -6.13 18.66
CA ASP A 220 -22.63 -5.88 17.56
C ASP A 220 -23.61 -4.71 17.85
N GLN A 221 -24.11 -4.58 19.08
CA GLN A 221 -25.06 -3.50 19.46
C GLN A 221 -24.47 -2.09 19.32
N VAL A 222 -23.14 -1.97 19.37
CA VAL A 222 -22.43 -0.71 19.17
C VAL A 222 -22.51 -0.28 17.70
N LEU A 223 -22.42 -1.23 16.77
CA LEU A 223 -22.49 -0.91 15.35
C LEU A 223 -23.87 -0.38 14.96
N GLU A 224 -24.93 -1.04 15.41
CA GLU A 224 -26.32 -0.57 15.20
C GLU A 224 -26.49 0.86 15.70
N SER A 225 -26.00 1.12 16.92
CA SER A 225 -26.03 2.47 17.51
C SER A 225 -25.22 3.50 16.71
N LEU A 226 -24.07 3.10 16.15
CA LEU A 226 -23.24 3.97 15.31
C LEU A 226 -23.93 4.27 13.97
N VAL A 227 -24.54 3.27 13.34
CA VAL A 227 -25.25 3.42 12.07
C VAL A 227 -26.45 4.35 12.23
N ASP A 228 -27.23 4.18 13.29
CA ASP A 228 -28.38 5.04 13.60
C ASP A 228 -27.97 6.46 14.01
N GLY A 229 -26.88 6.59 14.78
CA GLY A 229 -26.42 7.86 15.34
C GLY A 229 -25.60 8.72 14.38
N CYS A 230 -25.11 8.16 13.26
CA CYS A 230 -24.13 8.80 12.37
C CYS A 230 -24.51 8.69 10.87
N PRO A 231 -25.66 9.25 10.43
CA PRO A 231 -26.17 9.05 9.07
C PRO A 231 -25.34 9.73 7.97
N LEU A 232 -24.45 10.66 8.32
CA LEU A 232 -23.62 11.42 7.37
C LEU A 232 -22.27 10.78 7.07
N ILE A 233 -21.99 9.55 7.55
CA ILE A 233 -20.72 8.88 7.28
C ILE A 233 -20.57 8.65 5.77
N GLU A 234 -19.49 9.21 5.21
CA GLU A 234 -19.05 9.05 3.83
C GLU A 234 -17.92 8.01 3.72
N HIS A 235 -17.09 7.87 4.76
CA HIS A 235 -15.95 6.96 4.80
C HIS A 235 -15.95 6.12 6.08
N LEU A 236 -16.03 4.79 5.95
CA LEU A 236 -15.94 3.86 7.07
C LEU A 236 -14.81 2.86 6.85
N SER A 237 -13.85 2.83 7.77
CA SER A 237 -12.72 1.88 7.74
C SER A 237 -12.64 1.11 9.06
N LEU A 238 -12.68 -0.22 8.98
CA LEU A 238 -12.50 -1.16 10.08
C LEU A 238 -11.26 -2.01 9.79
N VAL A 239 -10.27 -2.03 10.68
CA VAL A 239 -9.02 -2.78 10.48
C VAL A 239 -8.68 -3.53 11.76
N ASN A 240 -8.50 -4.85 11.70
CA ASN A 240 -8.20 -5.70 12.86
C ASN A 240 -9.21 -5.53 14.02
N CYS A 241 -10.47 -5.19 13.76
CA CYS A 241 -11.48 -5.01 14.80
C CYS A 241 -12.06 -6.35 15.27
N LEU A 242 -12.44 -6.41 16.55
CA LEU A 242 -12.99 -7.60 17.21
C LEU A 242 -14.35 -7.30 17.87
N GLY A 243 -15.17 -8.33 18.02
CA GLY A 243 -16.50 -8.30 18.63
C GLY A 243 -17.67 -8.07 17.66
N PHE A 244 -17.38 -7.89 16.36
CA PHE A 244 -18.39 -7.76 15.31
C PHE A 244 -18.65 -9.11 14.63
N ASN A 245 -19.83 -9.68 14.80
CA ASN A 245 -20.29 -10.84 14.05
C ASN A 245 -21.09 -10.43 12.80
N THR A 246 -21.88 -9.36 12.92
CA THR A 246 -22.74 -8.84 11.86
C THR A 246 -22.40 -7.38 11.55
N LEU A 247 -22.18 -7.08 10.27
CA LEU A 247 -21.96 -5.73 9.77
C LEU A 247 -23.13 -5.31 8.87
N ASP A 248 -24.23 -4.81 9.47
CA ASP A 248 -25.31 -4.16 8.72
C ASP A 248 -25.04 -2.66 8.59
N LEU A 249 -24.79 -2.19 7.37
CA LEU A 249 -24.53 -0.78 7.08
C LEU A 249 -25.65 -0.13 6.28
N SER A 250 -26.85 -0.72 6.27
CA SER A 250 -28.01 -0.23 5.51
C SER A 250 -28.44 1.20 5.85
N GLY A 251 -28.26 1.65 7.10
CA GLY A 251 -28.58 3.02 7.51
C GLY A 251 -27.64 4.12 6.98
N LEU A 252 -26.46 3.75 6.48
CA LEU A 252 -25.43 4.72 6.03
C LEU A 252 -25.62 5.15 4.57
N THR A 253 -26.67 5.93 4.31
CA THR A 253 -27.05 6.33 2.93
C THR A 253 -26.05 7.23 2.19
N LYS A 254 -25.16 7.91 2.92
CA LYS A 254 -24.10 8.78 2.38
C LYS A 254 -22.76 8.08 2.16
N LEU A 255 -22.66 6.79 2.50
CA LEU A 255 -21.43 6.03 2.40
C LEU A 255 -20.92 6.03 0.95
N ASN A 256 -19.66 6.44 0.79
CA ASN A 256 -18.94 6.53 -0.48
C ASN A 256 -17.77 5.52 -0.51
N GLU A 257 -17.10 5.35 0.62
CA GLU A 257 -15.98 4.42 0.78
C GLU A 257 -16.16 3.52 2.00
N PHE A 258 -16.05 2.21 1.78
CA PHE A 258 -16.07 1.21 2.82
C PHE A 258 -14.83 0.32 2.75
N LYS A 259 -14.21 0.10 3.91
CA LYS A 259 -13.05 -0.76 4.06
C LYS A 259 -13.18 -1.62 5.31
N VAL A 260 -13.06 -2.93 5.17
CA VAL A 260 -12.96 -3.88 6.28
C VAL A 260 -11.77 -4.79 6.04
N LEU A 261 -10.82 -4.83 6.96
CA LEU A 261 -9.63 -5.67 6.86
C LEU A 261 -9.39 -6.46 8.16
N ASN A 262 -9.18 -7.77 8.03
CA ASN A 262 -8.76 -8.66 9.13
C ASN A 262 -9.69 -8.61 10.36
N CYS A 263 -10.99 -8.39 10.16
CA CYS A 263 -11.99 -8.52 11.21
C CYS A 263 -12.43 -9.98 11.29
N LEU A 264 -11.86 -10.73 12.21
CA LEU A 264 -11.90 -12.20 12.18
C LEU A 264 -13.27 -12.80 12.52
N GLU A 265 -14.12 -12.08 13.25
CA GLU A 265 -15.40 -12.61 13.76
C GLU A 265 -16.58 -12.31 12.82
N VAL A 266 -16.37 -11.54 11.74
CA VAL A 266 -17.45 -11.12 10.85
C VAL A 266 -17.94 -12.29 9.99
N LEU A 267 -19.19 -12.69 10.21
CA LEU A 267 -19.86 -13.77 9.49
C LEU A 267 -20.83 -13.25 8.42
N TRP A 268 -21.34 -12.03 8.58
CA TRP A 268 -22.29 -11.44 7.64
C TRP A 268 -22.02 -9.95 7.43
N LEU A 269 -22.02 -9.51 6.18
CA LEU A 269 -21.79 -8.13 5.76
C LEU A 269 -22.87 -7.70 4.75
N SER A 270 -23.58 -6.62 5.05
CA SER A 270 -24.58 -6.04 4.15
C SER A 270 -24.37 -4.54 3.98
N ILE A 271 -24.32 -4.12 2.73
CA ILE A 271 -24.20 -2.71 2.35
C ILE A 271 -25.33 -2.38 1.37
N GLN A 272 -26.23 -1.49 1.79
CA GLN A 272 -27.38 -1.06 0.99
C GLN A 272 -27.32 0.41 0.57
N ALA A 273 -26.10 0.92 0.36
CA ALA A 273 -25.87 2.31 0.02
C ALA A 273 -25.60 2.48 -1.48
N LEU A 274 -26.54 3.12 -2.19
CA LEU A 274 -26.44 3.37 -3.64
C LEU A 274 -25.25 4.26 -4.03
N ASN A 275 -24.72 5.07 -3.11
CA ASN A 275 -23.67 6.04 -3.40
C ASN A 275 -22.24 5.49 -3.25
N VAL A 276 -22.08 4.24 -2.80
CA VAL A 276 -20.76 3.64 -2.54
C VAL A 276 -20.00 3.45 -3.85
N LYS A 277 -18.79 4.03 -3.91
CA LYS A 277 -17.88 3.94 -5.07
C LYS A 277 -16.72 2.99 -4.82
N THR A 278 -16.25 2.89 -3.59
CA THR A 278 -15.06 2.11 -3.23
C THR A 278 -15.39 1.13 -2.12
N VAL A 279 -15.17 -0.17 -2.37
CA VAL A 279 -15.36 -1.24 -1.41
C VAL A 279 -14.09 -2.09 -1.36
N SER A 280 -13.51 -2.23 -0.17
CA SER A 280 -12.36 -3.09 0.09
C SER A 280 -12.65 -4.03 1.25
N ILE A 281 -12.71 -5.33 0.97
CA ILE A 281 -13.06 -6.36 1.96
C ILE A 281 -11.90 -7.36 2.03
N GLN A 282 -11.35 -7.56 3.23
CA GLN A 282 -10.41 -8.62 3.55
C GLN A 282 -10.85 -9.32 4.83
N LEU A 283 -11.33 -10.55 4.72
CA LEU A 283 -11.79 -11.38 5.83
C LEU A 283 -11.22 -12.79 5.65
N SER A 284 -10.84 -13.46 6.74
CA SER A 284 -10.21 -14.80 6.66
C SER A 284 -11.18 -15.94 6.92
N LEU A 285 -12.34 -15.66 7.51
CA LEU A 285 -13.40 -16.65 7.74
C LEU A 285 -14.47 -16.56 6.64
N PRO A 286 -15.24 -17.63 6.40
CA PRO A 286 -16.40 -17.59 5.53
C PRO A 286 -17.38 -16.50 5.99
N CYS A 287 -17.72 -15.59 5.07
CA CYS A 287 -18.62 -14.48 5.34
C CYS A 287 -19.61 -14.32 4.17
N ASP A 288 -20.89 -14.20 4.50
CA ASP A 288 -21.94 -13.88 3.54
C ASP A 288 -21.93 -12.37 3.26
N ILE A 289 -21.71 -12.02 2.00
CA ILE A 289 -21.56 -10.62 1.56
C ILE A 289 -22.73 -10.25 0.65
N ASN A 290 -23.52 -9.28 1.09
CA ASN A 290 -24.58 -8.67 0.31
C ASN A 290 -24.22 -7.22 -0.07
N VAL A 291 -23.86 -7.02 -1.33
CA VAL A 291 -23.55 -5.70 -1.91
C VAL A 291 -24.38 -5.41 -3.17
N ALA A 292 -25.43 -6.19 -3.43
CA ALA A 292 -26.20 -6.13 -4.67
C ALA A 292 -26.84 -4.75 -4.92
N SER A 293 -27.17 -4.02 -3.86
CA SER A 293 -27.75 -2.67 -3.93
C SER A 293 -26.72 -1.59 -4.28
N CYS A 294 -25.42 -1.86 -4.25
CA CYS A 294 -24.36 -0.89 -4.45
C CYS A 294 -24.05 -0.66 -5.95
N LYS A 295 -24.97 0.00 -6.67
CA LYS A 295 -24.89 0.15 -8.14
C LYS A 295 -23.79 1.10 -8.66
N ASN A 296 -23.25 1.98 -7.82
CA ASN A 296 -22.25 2.98 -8.20
C ASN A 296 -20.81 2.57 -7.88
N ILE A 297 -20.57 1.31 -7.54
CA ILE A 297 -19.21 0.81 -7.27
C ILE A 297 -18.34 1.00 -8.52
N LYS A 298 -17.20 1.65 -8.31
CA LYS A 298 -16.12 1.84 -9.29
C LYS A 298 -14.89 1.01 -8.96
N PHE A 299 -14.62 0.80 -7.67
CA PHE A 299 -13.45 0.07 -7.17
C PHE A 299 -13.91 -1.01 -6.19
N LEU A 300 -13.69 -2.27 -6.56
CA LEU A 300 -13.99 -3.42 -5.73
C LEU A 300 -12.71 -4.24 -5.47
N THR A 301 -12.34 -4.37 -4.20
CA THR A 301 -11.22 -5.21 -3.77
C THR A 301 -11.72 -6.26 -2.78
N LEU A 302 -11.47 -7.53 -3.10
CA LEU A 302 -11.91 -8.71 -2.35
C LEU A 302 -10.65 -9.54 -2.04
N ARG A 303 -10.35 -9.74 -0.76
CA ARG A 303 -9.11 -10.40 -0.33
C ARG A 303 -9.35 -11.49 0.71
N LEU A 304 -8.70 -12.64 0.57
CA LEU A 304 -8.75 -13.77 1.50
C LEU A 304 -10.15 -14.37 1.72
N LEU A 305 -11.11 -14.04 0.83
CA LEU A 305 -12.52 -14.42 1.00
C LEU A 305 -12.82 -15.81 0.45
N SER A 306 -13.63 -16.57 1.19
CA SER A 306 -14.18 -17.88 0.76
C SER A 306 -15.35 -17.76 -0.23
N LEU A 307 -15.18 -16.98 -1.31
CA LEU A 307 -16.21 -16.74 -2.32
C LEU A 307 -16.39 -17.95 -3.25
N LYS A 308 -17.65 -18.29 -3.57
CA LYS A 308 -18.00 -19.27 -4.61
C LYS A 308 -18.15 -18.60 -5.97
N ASP A 309 -17.93 -19.35 -7.05
CA ASP A 309 -18.06 -18.89 -8.45
C ASP A 309 -19.42 -18.21 -8.74
N GLU A 310 -20.51 -18.72 -8.16
CA GLU A 310 -21.88 -18.19 -8.29
C GLU A 310 -22.02 -16.76 -7.78
N TRP A 311 -21.25 -16.38 -6.76
CA TRP A 311 -21.30 -15.04 -6.19
C TRP A 311 -20.77 -14.02 -7.20
N LEU A 312 -19.62 -14.28 -7.84
CA LEU A 312 -19.08 -13.37 -8.86
C LEU A 312 -20.02 -13.26 -10.06
N CYS A 313 -20.55 -14.39 -10.55
CA CYS A 313 -21.46 -14.41 -11.70
C CYS A 313 -22.76 -13.62 -11.42
N SER A 314 -23.25 -13.63 -10.18
CA SER A 314 -24.47 -12.90 -9.81
C SER A 314 -24.21 -11.43 -9.49
N GLN A 315 -23.07 -11.07 -8.90
CA GLN A 315 -22.81 -9.71 -8.43
C GLN A 315 -22.20 -8.79 -9.49
N ILE A 316 -21.21 -9.26 -10.25
CA ILE A 316 -20.46 -8.38 -11.19
C ILE A 316 -21.37 -7.70 -12.23
N PRO A 317 -22.37 -8.37 -12.84
CA PRO A 317 -23.28 -7.71 -13.78
C PRO A 317 -24.12 -6.58 -13.18
N ASN A 318 -24.29 -6.55 -11.85
CA ASN A 318 -25.03 -5.51 -11.14
C ASN A 318 -24.23 -4.22 -10.91
N PHE A 319 -22.94 -4.20 -11.30
CA PHE A 319 -22.05 -3.04 -11.12
C PHE A 319 -21.73 -2.37 -12.46
N PRO A 320 -22.66 -1.57 -13.03
CA PRO A 320 -22.51 -1.00 -14.37
C PRO A 320 -21.34 -0.02 -14.49
N PHE A 321 -20.83 0.53 -13.39
CA PHE A 321 -19.73 1.50 -13.36
C PHE A 321 -18.42 0.93 -12.80
N LEU A 322 -18.29 -0.38 -12.65
CA LEU A 322 -17.10 -1.02 -12.08
C LEU A 322 -15.89 -0.83 -13.00
N GLU A 323 -14.95 0.03 -12.60
CA GLU A 323 -13.73 0.31 -13.36
C GLU A 323 -12.56 -0.59 -12.96
N ASN A 324 -12.49 -0.98 -11.67
CA ASN A 324 -11.39 -1.75 -11.10
C ASN A 324 -11.89 -2.91 -10.23
N LEU A 325 -11.50 -4.13 -10.58
CA LEU A 325 -11.76 -5.34 -9.79
C LEU A 325 -10.43 -5.97 -9.37
N ASN A 326 -10.27 -6.21 -8.07
CA ASN A 326 -9.10 -6.87 -7.49
C ASN A 326 -9.52 -8.05 -6.62
N LEU A 327 -9.12 -9.26 -7.00
CA LEU A 327 -9.34 -10.51 -6.28
C LEU A 327 -7.99 -11.01 -5.76
N VAL A 328 -7.85 -11.25 -4.46
CA VAL A 328 -6.61 -11.72 -3.83
C VAL A 328 -6.90 -12.89 -2.90
N GLY A 329 -6.26 -14.05 -3.06
CA GLY A 329 -6.39 -15.17 -2.11
C GLY A 329 -7.81 -15.68 -1.93
N CYS A 330 -8.59 -15.80 -3.01
CA CYS A 330 -9.97 -16.29 -2.95
C CYS A 330 -10.05 -17.80 -3.26
N ASP A 331 -9.62 -18.63 -2.31
CA ASP A 331 -9.32 -20.07 -2.48
C ASP A 331 -10.53 -20.99 -2.77
N LYS A 332 -11.76 -20.45 -2.76
CA LYS A 332 -12.98 -21.20 -3.11
C LYS A 332 -13.41 -20.97 -4.55
N LEU A 333 -12.76 -20.05 -5.27
CA LEU A 333 -13.02 -19.80 -6.68
C LEU A 333 -12.33 -20.86 -7.55
N LYS A 334 -13.11 -21.56 -8.36
CA LYS A 334 -12.59 -22.54 -9.35
C LYS A 334 -12.73 -22.02 -10.77
N SER A 335 -13.80 -21.29 -11.05
CA SER A 335 -14.11 -20.71 -12.35
C SER A 335 -14.50 -19.24 -12.19
N ILE A 336 -13.65 -18.35 -12.69
CA ILE A 336 -13.93 -16.91 -12.71
C ILE A 336 -14.51 -16.54 -14.07
N LYS A 337 -15.77 -16.12 -14.12
CA LYS A 337 -16.44 -15.62 -15.34
C LYS A 337 -16.83 -14.16 -15.13
N ILE A 338 -16.22 -13.27 -15.89
CA ILE A 338 -16.42 -11.82 -15.78
C ILE A 338 -16.98 -11.31 -17.09
N SER A 339 -18.17 -10.69 -17.05
CA SER A 339 -18.76 -9.96 -18.16
C SER A 339 -19.05 -8.52 -17.70
N SER A 340 -18.37 -7.53 -18.31
CA SER A 340 -18.52 -6.12 -17.91
C SER A 340 -18.09 -5.15 -19.01
N LEU A 341 -18.94 -4.16 -19.31
CA LEU A 341 -18.63 -3.13 -20.28
C LEU A 341 -17.79 -1.97 -19.71
N SER A 342 -17.70 -1.80 -18.39
CA SER A 342 -17.03 -0.65 -17.76
C SER A 342 -15.67 -0.97 -17.16
N LEU A 343 -15.32 -2.25 -17.03
CA LEU A 343 -14.10 -2.70 -16.38
C LEU A 343 -12.88 -2.28 -17.19
N LYS A 344 -11.98 -1.53 -16.56
CA LYS A 344 -10.71 -1.04 -17.14
C LYS A 344 -9.50 -1.81 -16.61
N THR A 345 -9.58 -2.28 -15.36
CA THR A 345 -8.50 -3.01 -14.71
C THR A 345 -9.04 -4.22 -13.95
N LEU A 346 -8.45 -5.38 -14.23
CA LEU A 346 -8.72 -6.63 -13.53
C LEU A 346 -7.41 -7.16 -12.96
N LYS A 347 -7.43 -7.47 -11.67
CA LYS A 347 -6.30 -8.09 -10.97
C LYS A 347 -6.75 -9.32 -10.21
N ILE A 348 -6.03 -10.42 -10.38
CA ILE A 348 -6.27 -11.69 -9.71
C ILE A 348 -4.92 -12.16 -9.16
N PHE A 349 -4.84 -12.39 -7.85
CA PHE A 349 -3.60 -12.74 -7.18
C PHE A 349 -3.83 -13.92 -6.23
N GLU A 350 -2.95 -14.93 -6.26
CA GLU A 350 -2.85 -16.02 -5.29
C GLU A 350 -4.18 -16.75 -5.00
N CYS A 351 -5.09 -16.88 -5.99
CA CYS A 351 -6.34 -17.61 -5.83
C CYS A 351 -6.11 -19.12 -5.97
N ALA A 352 -5.82 -19.81 -4.87
CA ALA A 352 -5.48 -21.24 -4.91
C ALA A 352 -6.65 -22.11 -5.42
N GLY A 353 -6.35 -23.11 -6.26
CA GLY A 353 -7.34 -24.06 -6.78
C GLY A 353 -8.22 -23.53 -7.91
N LEU A 354 -7.89 -22.35 -8.45
CA LEU A 354 -8.48 -21.81 -9.66
C LEU A 354 -8.13 -22.69 -10.86
N ILE A 355 -9.09 -22.94 -11.76
CA ILE A 355 -8.93 -23.82 -12.93
C ILE A 355 -9.18 -23.07 -14.23
N GLU A 356 -10.15 -22.15 -14.23
CA GLU A 356 -10.48 -21.38 -15.43
C GLU A 356 -10.80 -19.90 -15.15
N VAL A 357 -10.44 -19.04 -16.11
CA VAL A 357 -10.74 -17.61 -16.13
C VAL A 357 -11.29 -17.22 -17.50
N LYS A 358 -12.54 -16.74 -17.53
CA LYS A 358 -13.24 -16.30 -18.74
C LYS A 358 -13.61 -14.82 -18.61
N ILE A 359 -13.14 -14.00 -19.55
CA ILE A 359 -13.26 -12.54 -19.49
C ILE A 359 -13.93 -12.01 -20.76
N GLU A 360 -15.09 -11.37 -20.60
CA GLU A 360 -15.85 -10.65 -21.62
C GLU A 360 -15.98 -9.17 -21.20
N ALA A 361 -14.89 -8.42 -21.35
CA ALA A 361 -14.81 -7.02 -20.94
C ALA A 361 -14.14 -6.13 -22.00
N PRO A 362 -14.87 -5.60 -23.00
CA PRO A 362 -14.27 -4.96 -24.17
C PRO A 362 -13.44 -3.70 -23.86
N ASN A 363 -13.70 -3.04 -22.73
CA ASN A 363 -12.97 -1.85 -22.29
C ASN A 363 -11.83 -2.16 -21.31
N LEU A 364 -11.50 -3.45 -21.10
CA LEU A 364 -10.41 -3.87 -20.24
C LEU A 364 -9.08 -3.46 -20.86
N SER A 365 -8.30 -2.69 -20.10
CA SER A 365 -7.03 -2.12 -20.54
C SER A 365 -5.83 -2.77 -19.84
N ILE A 366 -5.97 -3.06 -18.55
CA ILE A 366 -4.89 -3.59 -17.72
C ILE A 366 -5.35 -4.90 -17.09
N PHE A 367 -4.61 -5.97 -17.33
CA PHE A 367 -4.83 -7.27 -16.72
C PHE A 367 -3.61 -7.69 -15.90
N ARG A 368 -3.82 -8.13 -14.66
CA ARG A 368 -2.75 -8.68 -13.81
C ARG A 368 -3.18 -10.01 -13.23
N TYR A 369 -2.33 -11.01 -13.38
CA TYR A 369 -2.54 -12.35 -12.88
C TYR A 369 -1.31 -12.83 -12.12
N GLU A 370 -1.52 -13.41 -10.95
CA GLU A 370 -0.54 -14.12 -10.14
C GLU A 370 -1.18 -15.38 -9.57
N GLY A 371 -0.58 -16.54 -9.79
CA GLY A 371 -1.07 -17.82 -9.27
C GLY A 371 -0.72 -19.01 -10.17
N ASP A 372 -1.48 -20.10 -10.05
CA ASP A 372 -1.25 -21.32 -10.83
C ASP A 372 -1.46 -21.12 -12.35
N VAL A 373 -0.93 -22.03 -13.17
CA VAL A 373 -1.25 -22.09 -14.59
C VAL A 373 -2.70 -22.59 -14.76
N VAL A 374 -3.54 -21.79 -15.41
CA VAL A 374 -4.99 -22.05 -15.55
C VAL A 374 -5.47 -21.84 -16.97
N SER A 375 -6.68 -22.34 -17.29
CA SER A 375 -7.29 -22.13 -18.59
C SER A 375 -7.85 -20.72 -18.72
N PHE A 376 -7.46 -20.00 -19.77
CA PHE A 376 -7.95 -18.65 -20.07
C PHE A 376 -8.82 -18.61 -21.32
N SER A 377 -9.91 -17.83 -21.26
CA SER A 377 -10.68 -17.42 -22.43
C SER A 377 -10.94 -15.92 -22.35
N ILE A 378 -10.34 -15.16 -23.25
CA ILE A 378 -10.45 -13.71 -23.30
C ILE A 378 -11.22 -13.36 -24.57
N GLY A 379 -12.37 -12.71 -24.42
CA GLY A 379 -13.18 -12.24 -25.54
C GLY A 379 -12.36 -11.31 -26.45
N ALA A 380 -12.80 -11.14 -27.70
CA ALA A 380 -12.07 -10.36 -28.70
C ALA A 380 -11.91 -8.88 -28.28
N MET A 381 -10.79 -8.56 -27.64
CA MET A 381 -10.38 -7.23 -27.17
C MET A 381 -8.85 -7.11 -27.25
N THR A 382 -8.33 -5.88 -27.17
CA THR A 382 -6.88 -5.64 -27.13
C THR A 382 -6.49 -4.98 -25.81
N LEU A 383 -5.82 -5.73 -24.94
CA LEU A 383 -5.27 -5.24 -23.68
C LEU A 383 -4.10 -4.29 -23.96
N LEU A 384 -4.02 -3.16 -23.24
CA LEU A 384 -2.85 -2.28 -23.32
C LEU A 384 -1.66 -2.90 -22.60
N GLU A 385 -1.90 -3.44 -21.41
CA GLU A 385 -0.84 -3.96 -20.54
C GLU A 385 -1.31 -5.23 -19.83
N THR A 386 -0.43 -6.23 -19.77
CA THR A 386 -0.68 -7.50 -19.12
C THR A 386 0.50 -7.88 -18.25
N HIS A 387 0.25 -8.15 -16.97
CA HIS A 387 1.25 -8.60 -16.01
C HIS A 387 0.95 -10.04 -15.61
N LEU A 388 1.89 -10.95 -15.83
CA LEU A 388 1.72 -12.36 -15.53
C LEU A 388 2.82 -12.84 -14.59
N SER A 389 2.42 -13.33 -13.44
CA SER A 389 3.22 -14.11 -12.50
C SER A 389 2.61 -15.50 -12.41
N PHE A 390 3.43 -16.55 -12.46
CA PHE A 390 2.93 -17.91 -12.29
C PHE A 390 3.69 -18.64 -11.20
N ASP A 391 2.95 -19.34 -10.34
CA ASP A 391 3.55 -20.15 -9.28
C ASP A 391 4.02 -21.47 -9.87
N LYS A 392 5.32 -21.75 -9.69
CA LYS A 392 5.92 -22.99 -10.15
C LYS A 392 5.73 -24.07 -9.09
N ASN A 393 4.74 -24.93 -9.31
CA ASN A 393 4.38 -25.96 -8.32
C ASN A 393 5.18 -27.26 -8.45
N ASN A 394 5.80 -27.54 -9.60
CA ASN A 394 6.79 -28.62 -9.83
C ASN A 394 7.39 -28.42 -11.24
N SER A 395 8.68 -28.68 -11.44
CA SER A 395 9.39 -28.53 -12.73
C SER A 395 9.00 -29.58 -13.79
N ASP A 396 7.71 -29.81 -13.99
CA ASP A 396 7.21 -30.79 -14.95
C ASP A 396 7.13 -30.20 -16.37
N ILE A 397 7.44 -31.03 -17.37
CA ILE A 397 7.43 -30.67 -18.79
C ILE A 397 6.03 -30.22 -19.24
N ASP A 398 4.99 -30.80 -18.63
CA ASP A 398 3.60 -30.45 -18.89
C ASP A 398 3.26 -29.03 -18.42
N TRP A 399 3.77 -28.60 -17.26
CA TRP A 399 3.56 -27.24 -16.74
C TRP A 399 4.15 -26.19 -17.69
N TYR A 400 5.40 -26.39 -18.17
CA TYR A 400 6.01 -25.47 -19.14
C TYR A 400 5.26 -25.45 -20.47
N SER A 401 4.72 -26.59 -20.91
CA SER A 401 3.92 -26.65 -22.14
C SER A 401 2.66 -25.79 -22.03
N GLU A 402 1.96 -25.85 -20.91
CA GLU A 402 0.77 -25.02 -20.66
C GLU A 402 1.14 -23.55 -20.51
N TYR A 403 2.19 -23.24 -19.74
CA TYR A 403 2.72 -21.89 -19.58
C TYR A 403 3.07 -21.23 -20.93
N ILE A 404 3.81 -21.92 -21.80
CA ILE A 404 4.15 -21.43 -23.15
C ILE A 404 2.88 -21.18 -23.98
N GLY A 405 1.89 -22.07 -23.89
CA GLY A 405 0.59 -21.91 -24.53
C GLY A 405 -0.13 -20.63 -24.08
N LEU A 406 -0.11 -20.33 -22.78
CA LEU A 406 -0.71 -19.12 -22.23
C LEU A 406 0.03 -17.86 -22.67
N LEU A 407 1.36 -17.86 -22.65
CA LEU A 407 2.13 -16.74 -23.18
C LEU A 407 1.76 -16.46 -24.64
N ALA A 408 1.72 -17.49 -25.49
CA ALA A 408 1.34 -17.34 -26.90
C ALA A 408 -0.09 -16.81 -27.08
N MET A 409 -1.02 -17.15 -26.17
CA MET A 409 -2.36 -16.58 -26.16
C MET A 409 -2.33 -15.08 -25.82
N PHE A 410 -1.66 -14.69 -24.72
CA PHE A 410 -1.56 -13.29 -24.27
C PHE A 410 -0.81 -12.40 -25.26
N HIS A 411 0.13 -12.96 -26.02
CA HIS A 411 0.79 -12.29 -27.14
C HIS A 411 -0.21 -11.68 -28.13
N ASN A 412 -1.26 -12.43 -28.47
CA ASN A 412 -2.21 -12.07 -29.51
C ASN A 412 -3.26 -11.06 -29.02
N VAL A 413 -3.49 -10.99 -27.71
CA VAL A 413 -4.52 -10.12 -27.11
C VAL A 413 -3.94 -8.88 -26.44
N SER A 414 -2.63 -8.81 -26.17
CA SER A 414 -2.00 -7.71 -25.44
C SER A 414 -1.00 -6.93 -26.30
N LYS A 415 -0.88 -5.61 -26.06
CA LYS A 415 0.16 -4.76 -26.67
C LYS A 415 1.49 -4.80 -25.91
N ALA A 416 1.43 -4.94 -24.60
CA ALA A 416 2.57 -5.08 -23.70
C ALA A 416 2.33 -6.27 -22.77
N VAL A 417 3.31 -7.16 -22.64
CA VAL A 417 3.31 -8.24 -21.64
C VAL A 417 4.52 -8.06 -20.76
N ASN A 418 4.28 -7.96 -19.46
CA ASN A 418 5.27 -7.92 -18.40
C ASN A 418 5.23 -9.25 -17.67
N LEU A 419 6.39 -9.86 -17.48
CA LEU A 419 6.51 -11.15 -16.83
C LEU A 419 7.11 -10.97 -15.45
N GLU A 420 6.51 -11.62 -14.46
CA GLU A 420 6.97 -11.61 -13.08
C GLU A 420 7.27 -13.06 -12.68
N SER A 421 8.35 -13.27 -11.93
CA SER A 421 8.77 -14.60 -11.52
C SER A 421 9.36 -14.57 -10.13
N TYR A 422 8.87 -15.46 -9.27
CA TYR A 422 9.56 -15.78 -8.02
C TYR A 422 10.89 -16.47 -8.33
N GLU A 423 11.99 -15.96 -7.77
CA GLU A 423 13.38 -16.43 -7.93
C GLU A 423 13.85 -16.62 -9.39
N GLY A 424 13.16 -16.03 -10.38
CA GLY A 424 13.50 -16.09 -11.80
C GLY A 424 13.28 -17.46 -12.46
N GLU A 425 12.70 -18.43 -11.75
CA GLU A 425 12.60 -19.82 -12.21
C GLU A 425 11.73 -20.03 -13.45
N ASN A 426 10.72 -19.17 -13.66
CA ASN A 426 9.80 -19.28 -14.79
C ASN A 426 10.46 -18.95 -16.13
N ALA A 427 11.58 -18.22 -16.11
CA ALA A 427 12.33 -17.90 -17.31
C ALA A 427 13.24 -19.05 -17.77
N ASP A 428 13.59 -19.99 -16.88
CA ASP A 428 14.48 -21.11 -17.22
C ASP A 428 13.71 -22.24 -17.90
N ILE A 429 13.42 -22.09 -19.19
CA ILE A 429 12.67 -23.07 -19.99
C ILE A 429 13.59 -24.23 -20.38
N PRO A 430 13.22 -25.51 -20.16
CA PRO A 430 14.04 -26.67 -20.53
C PRO A 430 14.40 -26.74 -22.02
N GLU A 431 15.65 -27.08 -22.34
CA GLU A 431 16.16 -27.11 -23.72
C GLU A 431 15.40 -28.08 -24.64
N ASP A 432 14.96 -29.24 -24.11
CA ASP A 432 14.18 -30.22 -24.88
C ASP A 432 12.85 -29.62 -25.37
N LEU A 433 12.20 -28.78 -24.55
CA LEU A 433 10.97 -28.09 -24.94
C LEU A 433 11.23 -27.00 -25.97
N ARG A 434 12.37 -26.30 -25.88
CA ARG A 434 12.78 -25.28 -26.85
C ARG A 434 12.95 -25.82 -28.26
N GLN A 435 13.32 -27.10 -28.38
CA GLN A 435 13.49 -27.78 -29.67
C GLN A 435 12.18 -28.31 -30.27
N ILE A 436 11.11 -28.41 -29.47
CA ILE A 436 9.83 -29.02 -29.87
C ILE A 436 8.75 -27.93 -30.03
N ARG A 437 8.85 -26.83 -29.29
CA ARG A 437 7.87 -25.71 -29.31
C ARG A 437 8.41 -24.50 -30.06
N SER A 438 7.49 -23.68 -30.55
CA SER A 438 7.81 -22.36 -31.10
C SER A 438 7.72 -21.28 -30.03
N SER A 439 8.54 -20.25 -30.16
CA SER A 439 8.55 -19.08 -29.28
C SER A 439 7.19 -18.36 -29.24
N PRO A 440 6.67 -18.02 -28.05
CA PRO A 440 5.33 -17.42 -27.91
C PRO A 440 5.22 -15.95 -28.36
N PHE A 441 6.28 -15.15 -28.24
CA PHE A 441 6.24 -13.70 -28.50
C PHE A 441 7.03 -13.32 -29.75
N TYR A 442 6.39 -13.34 -30.93
CA TYR A 442 7.05 -12.90 -32.16
C TYR A 442 6.87 -11.39 -32.39
N GLY A 443 7.97 -10.65 -32.57
CA GLY A 443 7.93 -9.23 -32.95
C GLY A 443 7.73 -8.23 -31.80
N TYR A 444 7.82 -8.68 -30.54
CA TYR A 444 7.94 -7.78 -29.39
C TYR A 444 9.34 -7.16 -29.34
N ASN A 445 9.41 -5.84 -29.23
CA ASN A 445 10.69 -5.15 -29.12
C ASN A 445 11.17 -5.05 -27.66
N ASN A 446 10.25 -4.98 -26.70
CA ASN A 446 10.58 -4.66 -25.31
C ASN A 446 9.83 -5.61 -24.39
N LEU A 447 10.52 -6.09 -23.35
CA LEU A 447 9.95 -6.93 -22.30
C LEU A 447 10.49 -6.46 -20.94
N ASP A 448 9.59 -6.15 -20.01
CA ASP A 448 9.95 -5.95 -18.61
C ASP A 448 9.75 -7.27 -17.85
N PHE A 449 10.81 -7.71 -17.18
CA PHE A 449 10.86 -8.91 -16.34
C PHE A 449 11.13 -8.52 -14.89
N VAL A 450 10.25 -8.89 -13.97
CA VAL A 450 10.41 -8.60 -12.55
C VAL A 450 10.70 -9.87 -11.78
N ILE A 451 11.74 -9.85 -10.96
CA ILE A 451 12.13 -10.95 -10.08
C ILE A 451 11.76 -10.58 -8.65
N THR A 452 11.07 -11.49 -7.97
CA THR A 452 10.69 -11.38 -6.56
C THR A 452 11.30 -12.56 -5.78
N GLY A 453 11.79 -12.39 -4.53
CA GLY A 453 12.32 -13.50 -3.72
C GLY A 453 13.56 -13.20 -2.86
N THR A 454 13.88 -14.11 -1.94
CA THR A 454 14.91 -13.91 -0.88
C THR A 454 16.25 -14.60 -1.14
N ARG A 455 16.31 -15.55 -2.09
CA ARG A 455 17.52 -16.31 -2.43
C ARG A 455 17.92 -16.08 -3.89
N VAL A 456 18.27 -14.84 -4.24
CA VAL A 456 18.68 -14.55 -5.62
C VAL A 456 20.09 -15.12 -5.88
N ARG A 457 20.17 -16.41 -6.24
CA ARG A 457 21.18 -16.94 -7.17
C ARG A 457 20.50 -17.12 -8.52
N VAL A 458 20.02 -16.03 -9.10
CA VAL A 458 19.47 -16.08 -10.45
C VAL A 458 20.65 -16.19 -11.40
N ALA A 459 20.72 -17.29 -12.16
CA ALA A 459 21.61 -17.37 -13.30
C ALA A 459 21.08 -16.37 -14.36
N ILE A 460 21.51 -15.11 -14.27
CA ILE A 460 21.10 -14.00 -15.17
C ILE A 460 21.21 -14.45 -16.62
N LYS A 461 22.28 -15.19 -16.94
CA LYS A 461 22.48 -15.86 -18.23
C LYS A 461 21.31 -16.75 -18.63
N ASN A 462 20.91 -17.71 -17.80
CA ASN A 462 19.81 -18.64 -18.09
C ASN A 462 18.48 -17.90 -18.22
N THR A 463 18.23 -16.90 -17.36
CA THR A 463 17.05 -16.05 -17.44
C THR A 463 17.00 -15.31 -18.77
N ILE A 464 18.08 -14.63 -19.18
CA ILE A 464 18.11 -13.89 -20.44
C ILE A 464 18.00 -14.84 -21.63
N ASP A 465 18.71 -15.97 -21.60
CA ASP A 465 18.67 -17.01 -22.62
C ASP A 465 17.23 -17.53 -22.82
N GLY A 466 16.52 -17.79 -21.72
CA GLY A 466 15.11 -18.16 -21.73
C GLY A 466 14.19 -17.05 -22.23
N LEU A 467 14.38 -15.79 -21.79
CA LEU A 467 13.58 -14.64 -22.25
C LEU A 467 13.77 -14.36 -23.75
N LEU A 468 14.99 -14.49 -24.27
CA LEU A 468 15.28 -14.38 -25.71
C LEU A 468 14.70 -15.57 -26.50
N TRP A 469 14.57 -16.74 -25.89
CA TRP A 469 13.81 -17.82 -26.49
C TRP A 469 12.30 -17.52 -26.48
N ILE A 470 11.75 -16.97 -25.39
CA ILE A 470 10.33 -16.57 -25.29
C ILE A 470 9.99 -15.53 -26.37
N SER A 471 10.85 -14.53 -26.55
CA SER A 471 10.72 -13.51 -27.59
C SER A 471 12.03 -13.32 -28.36
N PRO A 472 12.18 -14.03 -29.51
CA PRO A 472 13.34 -13.86 -30.36
C PRO A 472 13.39 -12.44 -30.91
N HIS A 473 14.55 -11.79 -30.79
CA HIS A 473 14.83 -10.42 -31.24
C HIS A 473 14.33 -9.27 -30.34
N LEU A 474 14.15 -9.51 -29.03
CA LEU A 474 13.95 -8.42 -28.07
C LEU A 474 15.06 -7.37 -28.19
N ARG A 475 14.68 -6.11 -28.33
CA ARG A 475 15.60 -4.97 -28.29
C ARG A 475 15.98 -4.64 -26.86
N THR A 476 15.03 -4.71 -25.92
CA THR A 476 15.28 -4.39 -24.52
C THR A 476 14.68 -5.41 -23.57
N VAL A 477 15.49 -5.86 -22.61
CA VAL A 477 15.04 -6.62 -21.44
C VAL A 477 15.40 -5.85 -20.18
N THR A 478 14.39 -5.51 -19.38
CA THR A 478 14.64 -4.92 -18.06
C THR A 478 14.39 -5.96 -16.99
N ILE A 479 15.41 -6.29 -16.19
CA ILE A 479 15.31 -7.15 -15.01
C ILE A 479 15.33 -6.25 -13.77
N LYS A 480 14.32 -6.35 -12.92
CA LYS A 480 14.22 -5.59 -11.65
C LYS A 480 14.09 -6.55 -10.48
N SER A 481 14.83 -6.30 -9.39
CA SER A 481 14.71 -7.00 -8.11
C SER A 481 14.36 -6.03 -7.00
N PHE A 482 13.42 -6.38 -6.14
CA PHE A 482 12.85 -5.48 -5.12
C PHE A 482 13.08 -5.92 -3.66
N TYR A 483 13.91 -6.95 -3.39
CA TYR A 483 14.13 -7.48 -2.04
C TYR A 483 15.54 -7.20 -1.50
N LEU A 484 15.62 -6.70 -0.24
CA LEU A 484 16.81 -6.27 0.54
C LEU A 484 17.67 -5.16 -0.08
N ASN A 485 18.07 -5.28 -1.35
CA ASN A 485 18.76 -4.24 -2.12
C ASN A 485 18.09 -4.15 -3.50
N TRP A 486 17.48 -3.01 -3.82
CA TRP A 486 16.93 -2.80 -5.16
C TRP A 486 18.08 -2.75 -6.16
N PHE A 487 18.02 -3.61 -7.18
CA PHE A 487 18.87 -3.51 -8.36
C PHE A 487 18.03 -3.63 -9.62
N SER A 488 18.54 -3.04 -10.71
CA SER A 488 17.97 -3.21 -12.03
C SER A 488 19.09 -3.41 -13.05
N PHE A 489 18.90 -4.41 -13.90
CA PHE A 489 19.68 -4.59 -15.12
C PHE A 489 18.81 -4.26 -16.32
N LYS A 490 19.32 -3.44 -17.23
CA LYS A 490 18.68 -3.16 -18.51
C LYS A 490 19.61 -3.63 -19.62
N PHE A 491 19.19 -4.65 -20.35
CA PHE A 491 19.91 -5.20 -21.50
C PHE A 491 19.33 -4.62 -22.77
N GLU A 492 20.17 -4.01 -23.62
CA GLU A 492 19.82 -3.56 -24.95
C GLU A 492 20.56 -4.40 -25.99
N PHE A 493 19.83 -5.14 -26.81
CA PHE A 493 20.38 -6.05 -27.81
C PHE A 493 20.35 -5.40 -29.19
N SER A 494 21.49 -5.46 -29.88
CA SER A 494 21.60 -5.12 -31.30
C SER A 494 21.83 -6.38 -32.12
N TYR A 495 21.18 -6.45 -33.28
CA TYR A 495 21.20 -7.63 -34.14
C TYR A 495 21.80 -7.29 -35.51
N LYS A 496 22.54 -8.25 -36.09
CA LYS A 496 23.02 -8.18 -37.48
C LYS A 496 21.85 -7.99 -38.43
N LYS A 497 22.00 -7.15 -39.46
CA LYS A 497 20.95 -6.95 -40.50
C LYS A 497 20.70 -8.28 -41.24
N GLN A 498 19.48 -8.81 -41.11
CA GLN A 498 18.87 -9.95 -41.83
C GLN A 498 19.85 -11.00 -42.40
N ALA A 499 20.05 -12.10 -41.67
CA ALA A 499 20.61 -13.32 -42.25
C ALA A 499 19.47 -14.15 -42.85
N VAL A 500 19.29 -14.06 -44.18
CA VAL A 500 18.58 -15.11 -44.93
C VAL A 500 19.46 -16.35 -44.82
N TYR A 501 19.00 -17.39 -44.12
CA TYR A 501 19.71 -18.66 -44.09
C TYR A 501 19.50 -19.38 -45.43
N GLU A 502 20.53 -19.34 -46.27
CA GLU A 502 20.73 -20.33 -47.32
C GLU A 502 21.19 -21.64 -46.64
N GLY A 503 20.27 -22.60 -46.49
CA GLY A 503 20.61 -24.01 -46.37
C GLY A 503 21.26 -24.48 -45.06
N GLY A 504 20.54 -24.40 -43.94
CA GLY A 504 20.89 -25.14 -42.73
C GLY A 504 19.92 -24.81 -41.60
N ILE A 505 19.10 -25.77 -41.18
CA ILE A 505 18.12 -25.59 -40.10
C ILE A 505 18.91 -25.37 -38.80
N ALA A 506 19.01 -24.12 -38.33
CA ALA A 506 19.53 -23.84 -36.99
C ALA A 506 18.61 -24.51 -35.96
N GLN A 507 19.15 -25.46 -35.19
CA GLN A 507 18.37 -26.33 -34.28
C GLN A 507 17.72 -25.60 -33.09
N CYS A 508 18.09 -24.34 -32.83
CA CYS A 508 17.57 -23.54 -31.71
C CYS A 508 16.12 -23.04 -31.89
N CYS A 509 15.55 -23.09 -33.10
CA CYS A 509 14.19 -22.62 -33.39
C CYS A 509 13.51 -23.50 -34.44
N LYS A 510 12.61 -24.42 -34.05
CA LYS A 510 11.79 -25.14 -35.04
C LYS A 510 10.63 -24.27 -35.52
N SER A 511 10.65 -24.02 -36.84
CA SER A 511 9.55 -23.57 -37.71
C SER A 511 9.01 -22.14 -37.57
N ARG A 512 9.77 -21.12 -38.03
CA ARG A 512 9.37 -19.87 -38.73
C ARG A 512 10.65 -19.16 -39.25
N PRO A 513 10.62 -18.20 -40.20
CA PRO A 513 11.83 -17.64 -40.83
C PRO A 513 12.54 -16.64 -39.92
N ILE A 514 13.00 -17.11 -38.76
CA ILE A 514 13.59 -16.29 -37.71
C ILE A 514 14.99 -16.82 -37.46
N SER A 515 15.99 -15.96 -37.69
CA SER A 515 17.39 -16.29 -37.52
C SER A 515 17.71 -16.46 -36.02
N CYS A 516 18.43 -17.53 -35.65
CA CYS A 516 18.75 -17.87 -34.26
C CYS A 516 19.33 -16.66 -33.50
N TRP A 517 18.69 -16.23 -32.40
CA TRP A 517 19.15 -15.04 -31.67
C TRP A 517 20.61 -15.20 -31.19
N ARG A 518 21.03 -16.43 -30.83
CA ARG A 518 22.42 -16.75 -30.40
C ARG A 518 23.47 -16.40 -31.45
N GLN A 519 23.13 -16.48 -32.73
CA GLN A 519 24.06 -16.25 -33.84
C GLN A 519 23.91 -14.83 -34.45
N CYS A 520 22.81 -14.15 -34.11
CA CYS A 520 22.43 -12.87 -34.72
C CYS A 520 22.63 -11.66 -33.82
N ILE A 521 22.79 -11.83 -32.50
CA ILE A 521 23.19 -10.75 -31.61
C ILE A 521 24.60 -10.29 -32.01
N GLU A 522 24.74 -8.99 -32.24
CA GLU A 522 26.01 -8.33 -32.58
C GLU A 522 26.61 -7.66 -31.34
N GLN A 523 25.75 -7.02 -30.54
CA GLN A 523 26.14 -6.24 -29.38
C GLN A 523 25.07 -6.33 -28.29
N VAL A 524 25.51 -6.32 -27.03
CA VAL A 524 24.64 -6.15 -25.86
C VAL A 524 25.17 -5.01 -25.00
N VAL A 525 24.34 -4.01 -24.75
CA VAL A 525 24.61 -2.95 -23.79
C VAL A 525 23.88 -3.30 -22.50
N VAL A 526 24.58 -3.25 -21.36
CA VAL A 526 23.98 -3.52 -20.05
C VAL A 526 24.12 -2.30 -19.16
N GLU A 527 23.00 -1.76 -18.71
CA GLU A 527 22.97 -0.74 -17.65
C GLU A 527 22.58 -1.40 -16.34
N TYR A 528 23.38 -1.17 -15.30
CA TYR A 528 23.16 -1.67 -13.94
C TYR A 528 22.96 -0.50 -12.98
N THR A 529 21.90 -0.57 -12.18
CA THR A 529 21.60 0.37 -11.09
C THR A 529 21.36 -0.39 -9.80
N SER A 530 21.77 0.19 -8.66
CA SER A 530 21.58 -0.38 -7.33
C SER A 530 21.45 0.71 -6.27
N ASN A 531 20.70 0.45 -5.20
CA ASN A 531 20.56 1.36 -4.05
C ASN A 531 21.87 1.60 -3.29
N CYS A 532 22.84 0.68 -3.35
CA CYS A 532 24.09 0.79 -2.59
C CYS A 532 25.07 1.79 -3.21
N VAL A 533 24.91 2.12 -4.49
CA VAL A 533 25.78 3.04 -5.22
C VAL A 533 24.91 3.86 -6.17
N ASN A 534 24.77 5.17 -5.93
CA ASN A 534 24.02 6.10 -6.81
C ASN A 534 24.65 6.27 -8.23
N ASN A 535 25.47 5.32 -8.68
CA ASN A 535 26.14 5.33 -9.97
C ASN A 535 25.54 4.26 -10.88
N VAL A 536 25.05 4.68 -12.05
CA VAL A 536 24.69 3.78 -13.15
C VAL A 536 25.99 3.24 -13.75
N LYS A 537 26.19 1.91 -13.70
CA LYS A 537 27.29 1.25 -14.41
C LYS A 537 26.81 0.82 -15.78
N ARG A 538 27.60 1.07 -16.82
CA ARG A 538 27.27 0.68 -18.20
C ARG A 538 28.37 -0.21 -18.76
N TYR A 539 27.96 -1.37 -19.29
CA TYR A 539 28.83 -2.35 -19.93
C TYR A 539 28.41 -2.51 -21.40
N ILE A 540 29.38 -2.76 -22.29
CA ILE A 540 29.13 -3.01 -23.71
C ILE A 540 29.87 -4.30 -24.07
N PHE A 541 29.13 -5.30 -24.52
CA PHE A 541 29.66 -6.60 -24.94
C PHE A 541 29.50 -6.76 -26.45
N ASN A 542 30.59 -7.17 -27.11
CA ASN A 542 30.67 -7.46 -28.54
C ASN A 542 31.46 -8.75 -28.73
N GLY A 543 31.23 -9.46 -29.83
CA GLY A 543 32.01 -10.65 -30.22
C GLY A 543 31.35 -11.98 -29.85
N GLU A 544 32.09 -13.09 -29.98
CA GLU A 544 31.57 -14.45 -29.77
C GLU A 544 31.43 -14.84 -28.29
N ASP A 545 32.00 -14.06 -27.37
CA ASP A 545 32.08 -14.32 -25.93
C ASP A 545 31.02 -13.57 -25.08
N ILE A 546 29.99 -13.00 -25.72
CA ILE A 546 28.93 -12.23 -25.04
C ILE A 546 28.30 -13.02 -23.89
N TRP A 547 28.08 -14.31 -24.06
CA TRP A 547 27.43 -15.17 -23.05
C TRP A 547 28.31 -15.47 -21.83
N GLU A 548 29.62 -15.53 -22.01
CA GLU A 548 30.57 -15.68 -20.90
C GLU A 548 30.64 -14.39 -20.08
N LYS A 549 30.59 -13.23 -20.76
CA LYS A 549 30.56 -11.91 -20.11
C LYS A 549 29.25 -11.63 -19.37
N ILE A 550 28.11 -12.09 -19.89
CA ILE A 550 26.82 -12.00 -19.19
C ILE A 550 26.81 -12.91 -17.95
N ASP A 551 27.42 -14.10 -18.02
CA ASP A 551 27.58 -14.99 -16.86
C ASP A 551 28.38 -14.29 -15.75
N TRP A 552 29.50 -13.65 -16.12
CA TRP A 552 30.33 -12.89 -15.18
C TRP A 552 29.57 -11.75 -14.46
N LEU A 553 28.57 -11.14 -15.10
CA LEU A 553 27.74 -10.12 -14.44
C LEU A 553 26.89 -10.70 -13.29
N ALA A 554 26.53 -11.98 -13.35
CA ALA A 554 25.84 -12.66 -12.26
C ALA A 554 26.74 -12.82 -11.03
N ASP A 555 28.04 -13.03 -11.24
CA ASP A 555 29.04 -13.11 -10.16
C ASP A 555 29.32 -11.75 -9.52
N LEU A 556 29.12 -10.64 -10.25
CA LEU A 556 29.35 -9.29 -9.73
C LEU A 556 28.45 -8.95 -8.53
N ASP A 557 27.20 -9.44 -8.53
CA ASP A 557 26.24 -9.28 -7.43
C ASP A 557 26.70 -10.04 -6.17
N THR A 558 27.36 -11.20 -6.35
CA THR A 558 27.88 -12.00 -5.22
C THR A 558 29.04 -11.34 -4.50
N SER A 559 29.87 -10.55 -5.20
CA SER A 559 31.04 -9.88 -4.61
C SER A 559 30.67 -8.67 -3.74
N LEU A 560 29.58 -7.97 -4.07
CA LEU A 560 29.11 -6.78 -3.35
C LEU A 560 28.17 -7.13 -2.17
N ALA A 561 27.53 -8.30 -2.20
CA ALA A 561 26.73 -8.80 -1.09
C ALA A 561 27.57 -9.25 0.13
N TRP A 562 28.89 -9.41 -0.02
CA TRP A 562 29.82 -9.82 1.05
C TRP A 562 30.91 -8.78 1.37
N SER A 563 30.96 -7.64 0.66
CA SER A 563 31.88 -6.54 0.98
C SER A 563 31.21 -5.49 1.86
N VAL A 564 30.72 -5.90 3.04
CA VAL A 564 30.52 -5.01 4.20
C VAL A 564 31.31 -5.60 5.35
N GLU A 565 32.63 -5.59 5.20
CA GLU A 565 33.60 -5.56 6.29
C GLU A 565 34.87 -4.96 5.69
N LEU A 566 35.00 -3.63 5.82
CA LEU A 566 36.22 -2.87 6.10
C LEU A 566 35.87 -1.41 6.41
#